data_AF-A0A258HHI0-F1
#
_entry.id   AF-A0A258HHI0-F1
#
_cell.length_a   1.000
_cell.length_b   1.000
_cell.length_c   1.000
_cell.angle_alpha   90.00
_cell.angle_beta   90.00
_cell.angle_gamma   90.00
#
_symmetry.space_group_name_H-M   'P 1'
#
loop_
_entity.id
_entity.type
_entity.pdbx_description
1 polymer ?
#
loop_
_entity_poly.entity_id
_entity_poly.type
_entity_poly.pdbx_seq_one_letter_code
_entity_poly.pdbx_strand_id
1 'polypeptide(L)'
;MHAQLDGRDRDPPGRAGRRRGARCGPRTTGHRLRERPVAQRAERRGRCTGHHAARDDDSADAGELRRQHGHHDHGRRGRPRRRHSDPDRGRPHPDLLGRHPVIARLRRDDAGFSLVELLVAMTLFAVVLTIVGNVIVSALTADRTVRELTGSTTDGQLVTNVIEQTVRNSTAVRVVTDVDGISAFATVRTTAGGAARCHAFFFDAGESTIYERTSTTAITAPIAGAVGSEWTVVSEAIVPIDDGSGSPLPVFALDGTRGLALSFTVDGASGPASLFVTTSTGRAPDSNVSPQCF
;
A
#
# COMPACT_ATOMS: atom_id res chain seq x y z
N MET A 1 -5.57 -23.49 -60.24
CA MET A 1 -5.66 -22.07 -59.83
C MET A 1 -4.67 -21.90 -58.67
N HIS A 2 -3.36 -21.71 -58.85
CA HIS A 2 -2.55 -20.74 -59.60
C HIS A 2 -2.71 -19.27 -59.17
N ALA A 3 -1.65 -18.79 -58.47
CA ALA A 3 -1.06 -17.43 -58.33
C ALA A 3 -0.75 -17.18 -56.83
N GLN A 4 0.48 -17.12 -56.30
CA GLN A 4 1.85 -16.79 -56.78
C GLN A 4 1.97 -15.41 -57.42
N LEU A 5 2.28 -14.39 -56.61
CA LEU A 5 3.15 -13.22 -56.87
C LEU A 5 3.61 -12.72 -55.48
N ASP A 6 4.86 -12.83 -55.03
CA ASP A 6 6.15 -12.33 -55.55
C ASP A 6 6.42 -10.84 -55.22
N GLY A 7 7.37 -10.65 -54.29
CA GLY A 7 8.52 -9.74 -54.45
C GLY A 7 8.31 -8.23 -54.34
N ARG A 8 8.96 -7.61 -53.33
CA ARG A 8 10.09 -6.68 -53.56
C ARG A 8 10.72 -6.15 -52.27
N ASP A 9 11.94 -6.62 -52.05
CA ASP A 9 13.07 -5.84 -51.52
C ASP A 9 13.21 -4.47 -52.20
N ARG A 10 13.50 -3.41 -51.43
CA ARG A 10 14.50 -2.37 -51.75
C ARG A 10 14.97 -1.61 -50.49
N ASP A 11 16.21 -1.90 -50.13
CA ASP A 11 17.31 -1.12 -49.52
C ASP A 11 17.11 0.21 -48.74
N PRO A 12 17.88 0.39 -47.65
CA PRO A 12 18.28 1.70 -47.09
C PRO A 12 19.57 2.23 -47.77
N PRO A 13 19.86 3.55 -47.78
CA PRO A 13 20.81 4.05 -46.77
C PRO A 13 20.73 5.57 -46.44
N GLY A 14 21.22 5.92 -45.23
CA GLY A 14 21.99 7.15 -45.05
C GLY A 14 21.49 8.12 -43.99
N ARG A 15 22.28 8.34 -42.94
CA ARG A 15 23.19 9.49 -42.91
C ARG A 15 24.11 9.47 -41.69
N ALA A 16 25.36 9.79 -41.98
CA ALA A 16 26.46 9.93 -41.06
C ALA A 16 26.32 11.20 -40.20
N GLY A 17 26.48 11.05 -38.89
CA GLY A 17 26.68 12.14 -37.93
C GLY A 17 28.03 11.99 -37.23
N ARG A 18 29.09 12.53 -37.85
CA ARG A 18 30.40 12.73 -37.24
C ARG A 18 30.34 13.84 -36.17
N ARG A 19 30.71 13.53 -34.93
CA ARG A 19 31.37 14.45 -33.96
C ARG A 19 32.47 13.62 -33.27
N ARG A 20 33.76 13.75 -33.59
CA ARG A 20 34.74 14.74 -33.05
C ARG A 20 34.37 15.13 -31.61
N GLY A 21 35.12 14.87 -30.55
CA GLY A 21 36.43 14.25 -30.37
C GLY A 21 36.90 14.63 -28.95
N ALA A 22 37.55 13.73 -28.25
CA ALA A 22 38.45 14.05 -27.14
C ALA A 22 39.39 12.86 -26.93
N ARG A 23 40.58 12.96 -27.53
CA ARG A 23 41.74 12.13 -27.20
C ARG A 23 42.30 12.66 -25.88
N CYS A 24 42.39 11.83 -24.86
CA CYS A 24 43.42 11.94 -23.83
C CYS A 24 44.33 10.73 -24.00
N GLY A 25 45.53 10.98 -24.51
CA GLY A 25 46.56 9.97 -24.69
C GLY A 25 47.25 9.56 -23.38
N PRO A 26 48.03 8.46 -23.41
CA PRO A 26 48.69 7.91 -22.24
C PRO A 26 50.03 8.62 -21.97
N ARG A 27 50.37 8.80 -20.69
CA ARG A 27 51.74 9.08 -20.26
C ARG A 27 52.37 7.81 -19.70
N THR A 28 53.34 7.31 -20.45
CA THR A 28 54.33 6.34 -20.00
C THR A 28 55.36 7.06 -19.12
N THR A 29 55.70 6.49 -17.96
CA THR A 29 57.07 6.52 -17.43
C THR A 29 57.21 5.40 -16.40
N GLY A 30 58.03 4.40 -16.70
CA GLY A 30 58.48 3.42 -15.70
C GLY A 30 59.68 3.95 -14.93
N HIS A 31 59.86 3.50 -13.69
CA HIS A 31 61.18 3.23 -13.13
C HIS A 31 61.11 2.45 -11.79
N ARG A 32 61.83 1.32 -11.79
CA ARG A 32 62.70 0.76 -10.74
C ARG A 32 62.16 0.38 -9.35
N LEU A 33 62.27 -0.93 -9.13
CA LEU A 33 62.69 -1.63 -7.90
C LEU A 33 63.61 -0.82 -6.96
N ARG A 34 63.29 -0.81 -5.65
CA ARG A 34 64.23 -1.18 -4.57
C ARG A 34 63.54 -1.31 -3.21
N GLU A 35 64.15 -2.15 -2.39
CA GLU A 35 63.68 -2.75 -1.14
C GLU A 35 63.84 -1.86 0.12
N ARG A 36 62.93 -2.06 1.10
CA ARG A 36 63.16 -2.15 2.57
C ARG A 36 63.61 -0.86 3.36
N PRO A 37 63.61 -0.84 4.73
CA PRO A 37 62.48 -0.38 5.56
C PRO A 37 62.89 0.60 6.71
N VAL A 38 61.93 0.89 7.61
CA VAL A 38 62.09 1.32 9.04
C VAL A 38 62.23 2.83 9.39
N ALA A 39 61.39 3.21 10.37
CA ALA A 39 61.51 4.20 11.44
C ALA A 39 61.13 5.69 11.24
N GLN A 40 60.03 6.01 11.94
CA GLN A 40 59.87 7.03 12.99
C GLN A 40 59.91 8.54 12.69
N ARG A 41 59.03 9.20 13.47
CA ARG A 41 59.06 10.60 13.98
C ARG A 41 58.33 11.62 13.09
N ALA A 42 57.06 11.91 13.38
CA ALA A 42 56.49 12.76 14.45
C ALA A 42 56.52 14.26 14.12
N GLU A 43 55.43 14.93 14.53
CA GLU A 43 55.19 16.38 14.54
C GLU A 43 54.95 17.01 13.15
N ARG A 44 53.97 17.88 12.87
CA ARG A 44 53.24 18.85 13.71
C ARG A 44 52.10 19.53 12.91
N ARG A 45 51.02 19.90 13.61
CA ARG A 45 50.23 21.16 13.45
C ARG A 45 49.44 21.43 12.16
N GLY A 46 48.12 21.43 12.34
CA GLY A 46 47.14 22.13 11.49
C GLY A 46 45.81 22.27 12.21
N ARG A 47 45.81 23.02 13.32
CA ARG A 47 44.62 23.38 14.13
C ARG A 47 44.00 24.63 13.50
N CYS A 48 42.79 24.53 12.95
CA CYS A 48 41.97 25.68 12.58
C CYS A 48 40.86 25.85 13.62
N THR A 49 40.99 26.93 14.38
CA THR A 49 40.03 27.50 15.32
C THR A 49 39.41 28.76 14.72
N GLY A 50 38.11 28.95 14.90
CA GLY A 50 37.36 30.20 14.70
C GLY A 50 35.85 29.90 14.72
N HIS A 51 35.16 29.98 15.88
CA HIS A 51 34.52 31.16 16.52
C HIS A 51 33.42 31.79 15.64
N HIS A 52 32.14 31.57 15.95
CA HIS A 52 31.26 32.16 16.99
C HIS A 52 30.55 33.45 16.54
N ALA A 53 29.23 33.34 16.34
CA ALA A 53 28.19 34.29 16.78
C ALA A 53 26.84 33.54 16.65
N ALA A 54 26.27 33.00 17.72
CA ALA A 54 25.48 33.68 18.76
C ALA A 54 24.04 33.99 18.29
N ARG A 55 23.12 33.11 18.68
CA ARG A 55 21.76 33.46 19.13
C ARG A 55 21.17 32.29 19.92
N ASP A 56 21.44 32.36 21.22
CA ASP A 56 20.51 32.20 22.35
C ASP A 56 19.04 32.52 21.96
N ASP A 57 17.97 31.94 22.50
CA ASP A 57 17.78 31.20 23.75
C ASP A 57 16.42 30.47 23.72
N ASP A 58 16.25 29.59 24.72
CA ASP A 58 15.03 28.97 25.26
C ASP A 58 14.60 27.58 24.74
N SER A 59 14.94 26.48 25.45
CA SER A 59 14.38 26.01 26.74
C SER A 59 12.93 25.54 26.57
N ALA A 60 12.48 24.34 26.89
CA ALA A 60 13.03 23.16 27.52
C ALA A 60 11.99 22.05 27.31
N ASP A 61 12.39 20.80 27.04
CA ASP A 61 11.82 19.69 27.79
C ASP A 61 12.75 18.48 27.74
N ALA A 62 13.01 17.95 28.91
CA ALA A 62 13.98 16.92 29.19
C ALA A 62 13.25 15.75 29.85
N GLY A 63 13.62 14.53 29.45
CA GLY A 63 13.18 13.28 30.06
C GLY A 63 12.32 12.48 29.10
N GLU A 64 12.48 11.18 28.92
CA GLU A 64 13.03 10.22 29.85
C GLU A 64 13.41 8.95 29.07
N LEU A 65 14.67 8.54 29.21
CA LEU A 65 15.14 7.21 28.85
C LEU A 65 14.41 6.17 29.70
N ARG A 66 13.54 5.36 29.10
CA ARG A 66 13.11 4.10 29.72
C ARG A 66 13.23 2.92 28.76
N ARG A 67 14.33 2.19 28.96
CA ARG A 67 14.44 0.75 28.75
C ARG A 67 13.23 0.05 29.36
N GLN A 68 12.50 -0.76 28.59
CA GLN A 68 11.70 -1.85 29.14
C GLN A 68 11.86 -3.11 28.31
N HIS A 69 12.68 -4.01 28.85
CA HIS A 69 12.55 -5.45 28.71
C HIS A 69 11.34 -5.96 29.50
N GLY A 70 10.78 -7.11 29.06
CA GLY A 70 9.78 -7.91 29.78
C GLY A 70 8.61 -8.24 28.84
N HIS A 71 8.57 -9.38 28.16
CA HIS A 71 8.37 -10.74 28.70
C HIS A 71 7.24 -10.80 29.72
N HIS A 72 6.01 -11.09 29.27
CA HIS A 72 4.99 -11.75 30.08
C HIS A 72 4.05 -12.59 29.20
N ASP A 73 4.39 -13.87 29.16
CA ASP A 73 3.46 -14.98 29.00
C ASP A 73 2.60 -15.07 30.27
N HIS A 74 1.27 -14.97 30.14
CA HIS A 74 0.33 -15.53 31.10
C HIS A 74 -0.95 -15.95 30.37
N GLY A 75 -0.97 -17.21 29.96
CA GLY A 75 -2.21 -17.96 29.93
C GLY A 75 -2.89 -18.01 31.31
N ARG A 76 -4.20 -18.29 31.25
CA ARG A 76 -5.06 -18.93 32.27
C ARG A 76 -6.24 -18.10 32.76
N ARG A 77 -7.38 -18.82 32.81
CA ARG A 77 -8.54 -18.70 33.71
C ARG A 77 -9.45 -17.52 33.35
N GLY A 78 -10.58 -17.73 32.69
CA GLY A 78 -11.66 -18.56 33.21
C GLY A 78 -12.24 -17.93 34.46
N ARG A 79 -13.33 -17.16 34.32
CA ARG A 79 -14.39 -17.08 35.33
C ARG A 79 -15.71 -16.51 34.79
N PRO A 80 -16.85 -16.98 35.31
CA PRO A 80 -18.20 -16.74 34.79
C PRO A 80 -18.94 -15.63 35.55
N ARG A 81 -20.12 -15.26 35.00
CA ARG A 81 -21.33 -14.77 35.69
C ARG A 81 -21.15 -13.71 36.79
N ARG A 82 -21.63 -12.50 36.51
CA ARG A 82 -22.39 -11.71 37.51
C ARG A 82 -23.68 -11.17 36.91
N ARG A 83 -24.77 -11.90 37.18
CA ARG A 83 -26.09 -11.34 37.40
C ARG A 83 -25.97 -10.33 38.54
N HIS A 84 -26.39 -9.09 38.31
CA HIS A 84 -26.96 -8.27 39.37
C HIS A 84 -28.44 -8.13 39.07
N SER A 85 -29.18 -9.04 39.71
CA SER A 85 -30.56 -8.83 40.09
C SER A 85 -30.56 -7.74 41.15
N ASP A 86 -31.27 -6.65 40.91
CA ASP A 86 -31.65 -5.69 41.94
C ASP A 86 -33.14 -5.91 42.25
N PRO A 87 -33.47 -6.55 43.38
CA PRO A 87 -34.84 -6.67 43.85
C PRO A 87 -35.15 -5.56 44.86
N ASP A 88 -36.39 -5.10 44.82
CA ASP A 88 -37.09 -4.45 45.93
C ASP A 88 -36.49 -3.15 46.50
N ARG A 89 -37.01 -2.04 45.99
CA ARG A 89 -37.45 -0.95 46.87
C ARG A 89 -38.94 -0.75 46.75
N GLY A 90 -39.66 -1.53 47.55
CA GLY A 90 -41.01 -1.19 47.97
C GLY A 90 -41.03 0.16 48.70
N ARG A 91 -41.91 1.05 48.24
CA ARG A 91 -42.57 2.03 49.10
C ARG A 91 -44.07 1.97 48.82
N PRO A 92 -44.90 1.77 49.85
CA PRO A 92 -46.35 1.89 49.73
C PRO A 92 -46.74 3.36 49.85
N HIS A 93 -47.48 3.88 48.87
CA HIS A 93 -48.28 5.08 49.04
C HIS A 93 -49.77 4.70 48.96
N PRO A 94 -50.56 5.02 50.00
CA PRO A 94 -51.99 4.74 50.02
C PRO A 94 -52.74 5.83 49.27
N ASP A 95 -53.81 5.39 48.60
CA ASP A 95 -55.07 6.06 48.32
C ASP A 95 -55.07 7.59 48.29
N LEU A 96 -55.24 8.14 47.09
CA LEU A 96 -56.26 9.16 46.89
C LEU A 96 -56.92 8.98 45.51
N LEU A 97 -58.17 8.56 45.59
CA LEU A 97 -59.23 8.66 44.60
C LEU A 97 -59.26 10.07 43.97
N GLY A 98 -58.49 10.24 42.90
CA GLY A 98 -58.46 11.43 42.06
C GLY A 98 -58.76 11.02 40.63
N ARG A 99 -60.03 10.75 40.36
CA ARG A 99 -60.62 10.53 39.03
C ARG A 99 -60.44 11.82 38.20
N HIS A 100 -59.23 12.08 37.75
CA HIS A 100 -58.90 13.26 36.95
C HIS A 100 -59.33 13.00 35.50
N PRO A 101 -60.21 13.85 34.92
CA PRO A 101 -60.81 13.67 33.61
C PRO A 101 -59.83 14.10 32.51
N VAL A 102 -58.66 13.46 32.42
CA VAL A 102 -57.69 13.79 31.35
C VAL A 102 -58.17 13.23 30.00
N ILE A 103 -59.06 12.23 30.01
CA ILE A 103 -59.66 11.68 28.78
C ILE A 103 -60.82 12.54 28.25
N ALA A 104 -61.38 13.48 29.03
CA ALA A 104 -62.54 14.27 28.61
C ALA A 104 -62.19 15.52 27.77
N ARG A 105 -60.91 15.91 27.67
CA ARG A 105 -60.47 17.02 26.79
C ARG A 105 -60.08 16.58 25.38
N LEU A 106 -59.97 15.28 25.11
CA LEU A 106 -59.77 14.77 23.75
C LEU A 106 -61.07 14.70 22.94
N ARG A 107 -62.20 15.11 23.52
CA ARG A 107 -63.55 14.94 22.92
C ARG A 107 -64.22 16.27 22.54
N ARG A 108 -63.46 17.37 22.42
CA ARG A 108 -64.04 18.70 22.17
C ARG A 108 -63.41 19.52 21.05
N ASP A 109 -62.59 18.89 20.21
CA ASP A 109 -62.10 19.49 18.97
C ASP A 109 -62.49 18.63 17.75
N ASP A 110 -63.74 18.14 17.71
CA ASP A 110 -64.38 17.64 16.48
C ASP A 110 -64.75 18.82 15.54
N ALA A 111 -63.92 19.87 15.50
CA ALA A 111 -63.97 20.86 14.45
C ALA A 111 -63.33 20.21 13.24
N GLY A 112 -64.16 19.75 12.29
CA GLY A 112 -63.69 19.11 11.06
C GLY A 112 -62.58 19.94 10.42
N PHE A 113 -61.43 19.31 10.17
CA PHE A 113 -60.29 19.92 9.49
C PHE A 113 -60.79 20.62 8.22
N SER A 114 -60.50 21.92 8.10
CA SER A 114 -60.83 22.63 6.87
C SER A 114 -60.05 22.00 5.71
N LEU A 115 -60.65 21.95 4.51
CA LEU A 115 -59.99 21.41 3.31
C LEU A 115 -58.63 22.11 3.06
N VAL A 116 -58.57 23.40 3.36
CA VAL A 116 -57.35 24.21 3.24
C VAL A 116 -56.25 23.73 4.20
N GLU A 117 -56.59 23.41 5.45
CA GLU A 117 -55.62 22.96 6.46
C GLU A 117 -55.00 21.61 6.09
N LEU A 118 -55.79 20.69 5.55
CA LEU A 118 -55.30 19.40 5.06
C LEU A 118 -54.37 19.58 3.84
N LEU A 119 -54.69 20.51 2.94
CA LEU A 119 -53.81 20.85 1.80
C LEU A 119 -52.47 21.43 2.28
N VAL A 120 -52.50 22.37 3.23
CA VAL A 120 -51.28 22.93 3.81
C VAL A 120 -50.47 21.85 4.53
N ALA A 121 -51.10 20.97 5.30
CA ALA A 121 -50.41 19.86 5.96
C ALA A 121 -49.73 18.91 4.95
N MET A 122 -50.41 18.56 3.85
CA MET A 122 -49.83 17.72 2.81
C MET A 122 -48.65 18.37 2.09
N THR A 123 -48.74 19.67 1.78
CA THR A 123 -47.64 20.40 1.13
C THR A 123 -46.42 20.51 2.04
N LEU A 124 -46.62 20.83 3.34
CA LEU A 124 -45.55 20.85 4.32
C LEU A 124 -44.93 19.45 4.52
N PHE A 125 -45.75 18.41 4.59
CA PHE A 125 -45.28 17.03 4.70
C PHE A 125 -44.43 16.61 3.49
N ALA A 126 -44.86 16.97 2.27
CA ALA A 126 -44.08 16.70 1.06
C ALA A 126 -42.70 17.36 1.10
N VAL A 127 -42.60 18.62 1.54
CA VAL A 127 -41.31 19.33 1.71
C VAL A 127 -40.42 18.61 2.72
N VAL A 128 -40.96 18.19 3.86
CA VAL A 128 -40.20 17.43 4.88
C VAL A 128 -39.70 16.11 4.31
N LEU A 129 -40.54 15.36 3.59
CA LEU A 129 -40.12 14.11 2.95
C LEU A 129 -39.02 14.33 1.92
N THR A 130 -39.03 15.42 1.15
CA THR A 130 -37.94 15.74 0.23
C THR A 130 -36.62 15.99 0.95
N ILE A 131 -36.65 16.75 2.05
CA ILE A 131 -35.45 17.03 2.86
C ILE A 131 -34.90 15.72 3.44
N VAL A 132 -35.75 14.90 4.06
CA VAL A 132 -35.36 13.61 4.64
C VAL A 132 -34.87 12.65 3.57
N GLY A 133 -35.53 12.61 2.40
CA GLY A 133 -35.12 11.79 1.26
C GLY A 133 -33.72 12.12 0.78
N ASN A 134 -33.39 13.41 0.65
CA ASN A 134 -32.04 13.84 0.26
C ASN A 134 -30.98 13.45 1.30
N VAL A 135 -31.30 13.56 2.59
CA VAL A 135 -30.39 13.13 3.67
C VAL A 135 -30.13 11.62 3.60
N ILE A 136 -31.15 10.80 3.38
CA ILE A 136 -31.01 9.35 3.25
C ILE A 136 -30.15 8.99 2.04
N VAL A 137 -30.41 9.59 0.88
CA VAL A 137 -29.60 9.35 -0.33
C VAL A 137 -28.14 9.71 -0.08
N SER A 138 -27.88 10.87 0.54
CA SER A 138 -26.53 11.31 0.88
C SER A 138 -25.82 10.35 1.85
N ALA A 139 -26.54 9.83 2.85
CA ALA A 139 -26.02 8.84 3.78
C ALA A 139 -25.67 7.52 3.07
N LEU A 140 -26.55 7.03 2.18
CA LEU A 140 -26.31 5.80 1.42
C LEU A 140 -25.11 5.93 0.47
N THR A 141 -24.91 7.10 -0.14
CA THR A 141 -23.73 7.35 -0.98
C THR A 141 -22.46 7.39 -0.16
N ALA A 142 -22.49 8.05 1.01
CA ALA A 142 -21.33 8.10 1.90
C ALA A 142 -20.92 6.71 2.40
N ASP A 143 -21.89 5.89 2.80
CA ASP A 143 -21.65 4.50 3.23
C ASP A 143 -20.97 3.66 2.16
N ARG A 144 -21.37 3.81 0.89
CA ARG A 144 -20.75 3.10 -0.24
C ARG A 144 -19.30 3.53 -0.42
N THR A 145 -19.05 4.84 -0.46
CA THR A 145 -17.69 5.38 -0.59
C THR A 145 -16.78 4.90 0.54
N VAL A 146 -17.25 4.89 1.80
CA VAL A 146 -16.45 4.42 2.94
C VAL A 146 -16.14 2.93 2.84
N ARG A 147 -17.11 2.10 2.43
CA ARG A 147 -16.89 0.66 2.25
C ARG A 147 -15.90 0.37 1.13
N GLU A 148 -16.00 1.06 0.01
CA GLU A 148 -15.08 0.93 -1.12
C GLU A 148 -13.66 1.37 -0.74
N LEU A 149 -13.53 2.51 -0.06
CA LEU A 149 -12.22 2.99 0.43
C LEU A 149 -11.60 1.99 1.42
N THR A 150 -12.41 1.42 2.30
CA THR A 150 -11.95 0.40 3.26
C THR A 150 -11.52 -0.88 2.55
N GLY A 151 -12.24 -1.29 1.51
CA GLY A 151 -11.88 -2.44 0.65
C GLY A 151 -10.54 -2.22 -0.03
N SER A 152 -10.41 -1.14 -0.81
CA SER A 152 -9.16 -0.73 -1.48
C SER A 152 -7.98 -0.64 -0.51
N THR A 153 -8.22 -0.11 0.70
CA THR A 153 -7.18 -0.05 1.74
C THR A 153 -6.75 -1.43 2.20
N THR A 154 -7.72 -2.31 2.46
CA THR A 154 -7.48 -3.69 2.93
C THR A 154 -6.72 -4.50 1.87
N ASP A 155 -7.10 -4.35 0.60
CA ASP A 155 -6.47 -5.05 -0.51
C ASP A 155 -5.03 -4.59 -0.74
N GLY A 156 -4.77 -3.28 -0.73
CA GLY A 156 -3.40 -2.77 -0.85
C GLY A 156 -2.51 -3.15 0.34
N GLN A 157 -3.07 -3.21 1.55
CA GLN A 157 -2.38 -3.75 2.73
C GLN A 157 -2.10 -5.24 2.59
N LEU A 158 -3.03 -6.03 2.04
CA LEU A 158 -2.85 -7.46 1.79
C LEU A 158 -1.67 -7.68 0.84
N VAL A 159 -1.67 -7.03 -0.33
CA VAL A 159 -0.59 -7.09 -1.32
C VAL A 159 0.76 -6.75 -0.68
N THR A 160 0.80 -5.61 0.02
CA THR A 160 2.01 -5.13 0.69
C THR A 160 2.51 -6.14 1.70
N ASN A 161 1.64 -6.66 2.57
CA ASN A 161 2.02 -7.61 3.63
C ASN A 161 2.55 -8.94 3.07
N VAL A 162 1.88 -9.50 2.06
CA VAL A 162 2.28 -10.77 1.42
C VAL A 162 3.67 -10.63 0.80
N ILE A 163 3.89 -9.54 0.04
CA ILE A 163 5.16 -9.30 -0.63
C ILE A 163 6.26 -8.96 0.39
N GLU A 164 5.99 -8.10 1.37
CA GLU A 164 6.95 -7.75 2.41
C GLU A 164 7.40 -8.98 3.20
N GLN A 165 6.47 -9.84 3.62
CA GLN A 165 6.78 -11.07 4.35
C GLN A 165 7.68 -11.99 3.53
N THR A 166 7.42 -12.10 2.23
CA THR A 166 8.21 -12.91 1.30
C THR A 166 9.61 -12.33 1.11
N VAL A 167 9.71 -11.02 0.86
CA VAL A 167 10.99 -10.34 0.62
C VAL A 167 11.85 -10.28 1.87
N ARG A 168 11.29 -10.09 3.07
CA ARG A 168 12.05 -10.08 4.34
C ARG A 168 12.82 -11.38 4.58
N ASN A 169 12.25 -12.50 4.12
CA ASN A 169 12.85 -13.83 4.23
C ASN A 169 13.65 -14.25 2.98
N SER A 170 13.91 -13.30 2.07
CA SER A 170 14.59 -13.57 0.82
C SER A 170 16.11 -13.64 0.95
N THR A 171 16.70 -14.42 0.05
CA THR A 171 18.14 -14.52 -0.20
C THR A 171 18.55 -13.91 -1.53
N ALA A 172 17.58 -13.69 -2.43
CA ALA A 172 17.76 -13.03 -3.72
C ALA A 172 16.40 -12.55 -4.25
N VAL A 173 16.43 -11.44 -4.99
CA VAL A 173 15.27 -10.82 -5.65
C VAL A 173 15.67 -10.45 -7.08
N ARG A 174 14.76 -10.64 -8.03
CA ARG A 174 14.89 -10.19 -9.42
C ARG A 174 13.57 -9.55 -9.85
N VAL A 175 13.64 -8.46 -10.60
CA VAL A 175 12.47 -7.85 -11.25
C VAL A 175 12.76 -7.74 -12.73
N VAL A 176 11.76 -8.06 -13.55
CA VAL A 176 11.78 -7.90 -15.00
C VAL A 176 10.49 -7.20 -15.39
N THR A 177 10.57 -6.12 -16.16
CA THR A 177 9.42 -5.48 -16.78
C THR A 177 9.14 -6.16 -18.12
N ASP A 178 7.87 -6.37 -18.44
CA ASP A 178 7.46 -6.96 -19.71
C ASP A 178 7.66 -5.97 -20.88
N VAL A 179 7.45 -6.44 -22.11
CA VAL A 179 7.61 -5.67 -23.34
C VAL A 179 6.64 -4.48 -23.45
N ASP A 180 5.55 -4.50 -22.71
CA ASP A 180 4.59 -3.39 -22.61
C ASP A 180 5.12 -2.21 -21.78
N GLY A 181 6.21 -2.40 -21.03
CA GLY A 181 6.83 -1.41 -20.16
C GLY A 181 6.06 -1.12 -18.86
N ILE A 182 4.95 -1.82 -18.60
CA ILE A 182 4.07 -1.57 -17.44
C ILE A 182 3.89 -2.84 -16.61
N SER A 183 3.59 -3.97 -17.26
CA SER A 183 3.51 -5.26 -16.58
C SER A 183 4.88 -5.62 -16.01
N ALA A 184 4.87 -6.16 -14.79
CA ALA A 184 6.09 -6.37 -14.04
C ALA A 184 6.09 -7.75 -13.37
N PHE A 185 7.21 -8.43 -13.47
CA PHE A 185 7.44 -9.76 -12.93
C PHE A 185 8.56 -9.71 -11.88
N ALA A 186 8.20 -9.92 -10.62
CA ALA A 186 9.14 -10.03 -9.52
C ALA A 186 9.31 -11.50 -9.12
N THR A 187 10.55 -11.96 -8.97
CA THR A 187 10.88 -13.29 -8.45
C THR A 187 11.72 -13.15 -7.19
N VAL A 188 11.34 -13.87 -6.15
CA VAL A 188 11.96 -13.85 -4.83
C VAL A 188 12.34 -15.26 -4.43
N ARG A 189 13.60 -15.48 -4.06
CA ARG A 189 14.04 -16.75 -3.48
C ARG A 189 14.07 -16.66 -1.98
N THR A 190 13.41 -17.61 -1.31
CA THR A 190 13.48 -17.80 0.13
C THR A 190 14.14 -19.15 0.46
N THR A 191 14.81 -19.24 1.61
CA THR A 191 15.38 -20.50 2.14
C THR A 191 14.95 -20.74 3.59
N ALA A 192 13.95 -19.98 4.06
CA ALA A 192 13.39 -20.15 5.39
C ALA A 192 12.78 -21.55 5.51
N GLY A 193 13.33 -22.38 6.40
CA GLY A 193 12.92 -23.79 6.54
C GLY A 193 13.77 -24.82 5.79
N GLY A 194 14.91 -24.42 5.21
CA GLY A 194 15.94 -25.33 4.70
C GLY A 194 16.00 -25.38 3.17
N ALA A 195 14.98 -25.93 2.51
CA ALA A 195 14.93 -26.02 1.05
C ALA A 195 14.61 -24.65 0.41
N ALA A 196 15.23 -24.36 -0.74
CA ALA A 196 14.93 -23.15 -1.49
C ALA A 196 13.50 -23.18 -2.05
N ARG A 197 12.80 -22.05 -1.95
CA ARG A 197 11.50 -21.81 -2.56
C ARG A 197 11.56 -20.56 -3.43
N CYS A 198 10.91 -20.63 -4.58
CA CYS A 198 10.79 -19.53 -5.53
C CYS A 198 9.38 -18.99 -5.42
N HIS A 199 9.25 -17.75 -5.00
CA HIS A 199 8.00 -16.99 -5.03
C HIS A 199 8.07 -16.05 -6.23
N ALA A 200 6.97 -15.89 -6.94
CA ALA A 200 6.86 -14.97 -8.04
C ALA A 200 5.59 -14.15 -7.90
N PHE A 201 5.70 -12.86 -8.20
CA PHE A 201 4.60 -11.92 -8.28
C PHE A 201 4.57 -11.36 -9.70
N PHE A 202 3.40 -11.32 -10.29
CA PHE A 202 3.19 -10.78 -11.62
C PHE A 202 2.09 -9.72 -11.55
N PHE A 203 2.41 -8.50 -11.97
CA PHE A 203 1.42 -7.47 -12.21
C PHE A 203 1.08 -7.47 -13.70
N ASP A 204 -0.19 -7.72 -14.00
CA ASP A 204 -0.75 -7.67 -15.34
C ASP A 204 -1.43 -6.31 -15.57
N ALA A 205 -0.85 -5.48 -16.42
CA ALA A 205 -1.41 -4.17 -16.75
C ALA A 205 -2.69 -4.25 -17.58
N GLY A 206 -2.89 -5.33 -18.35
CA GLY A 206 -4.09 -5.55 -19.16
C GLY A 206 -5.31 -5.87 -18.31
N GLU A 207 -5.10 -6.53 -17.17
CA GLU A 207 -6.16 -6.92 -16.23
C GLU A 207 -6.19 -6.08 -14.95
N SER A 208 -5.17 -5.25 -14.70
CA SER A 208 -4.99 -4.49 -13.45
C SER A 208 -4.96 -5.39 -12.21
N THR A 209 -4.28 -6.52 -12.32
CA THR A 209 -4.31 -7.59 -11.30
C THR A 209 -2.90 -8.00 -10.90
N ILE A 210 -2.68 -8.20 -9.60
CA ILE A 210 -1.47 -8.82 -9.08
C ILE A 210 -1.74 -10.29 -8.81
N TYR A 211 -0.87 -11.13 -9.34
CA TYR A 211 -0.86 -12.57 -9.18
C TYR A 211 0.35 -13.03 -8.36
N GLU A 212 0.18 -14.12 -7.61
CA GLU A 212 1.25 -14.83 -6.92
C GLU A 212 1.34 -16.27 -7.38
N ARG A 213 2.58 -16.79 -7.43
CA ARG A 213 2.86 -18.21 -7.58
C ARG A 213 4.08 -18.63 -6.77
N THR A 214 4.04 -19.83 -6.22
CA THR A 214 5.18 -20.44 -5.52
C THR A 214 5.59 -21.77 -6.19
N SER A 215 6.88 -22.03 -6.26
CA SER A 215 7.48 -23.26 -6.80
C SER A 215 8.77 -23.64 -6.06
N THR A 216 9.26 -24.85 -6.30
CA THR A 216 10.61 -25.29 -5.91
C THR A 216 11.63 -25.10 -7.04
N THR A 217 11.17 -24.73 -8.24
CA THR A 217 11.97 -24.48 -9.43
C THR A 217 11.68 -23.09 -10.01
N ALA A 218 12.44 -22.69 -11.02
CA ALA A 218 12.27 -21.41 -11.69
C ALA A 218 10.84 -21.27 -12.24
N ILE A 219 10.30 -20.06 -12.09
CA ILE A 219 8.98 -19.67 -12.57
C ILE A 219 9.21 -18.72 -13.75
N THR A 220 8.60 -19.04 -14.89
CA THR A 220 8.60 -18.17 -16.06
C THR A 220 7.53 -17.09 -15.90
N ALA A 221 7.84 -15.87 -16.34
CA ALA A 221 6.86 -14.80 -16.42
C ALA A 221 5.67 -15.21 -17.32
N PRO A 222 4.43 -15.01 -16.88
CA PRO A 222 3.27 -15.12 -17.75
C PRO A 222 3.31 -14.10 -18.88
N ILE A 223 2.44 -14.28 -19.87
CA ILE A 223 2.14 -13.26 -20.87
C ILE A 223 0.96 -12.44 -20.32
N ALA A 224 1.04 -11.11 -20.38
CA ALA A 224 -0.06 -10.24 -19.98
C ALA A 224 -1.36 -10.58 -20.75
N GLY A 225 -2.48 -10.63 -20.03
CA GLY A 225 -3.81 -11.06 -20.51
C GLY A 225 -3.96 -12.58 -20.73
N ALA A 226 -2.95 -13.37 -20.38
CA ALA A 226 -2.94 -14.82 -20.54
C ALA A 226 -2.29 -15.52 -19.34
N VAL A 227 -2.66 -15.09 -18.14
CA VAL A 227 -2.15 -15.68 -16.90
C VAL A 227 -2.78 -17.07 -16.69
N GLY A 228 -1.93 -18.08 -16.49
CA GLY A 228 -2.36 -19.46 -16.33
C GLY A 228 -3.04 -19.74 -14.99
N SER A 229 -3.84 -20.80 -14.91
CA SER A 229 -4.62 -21.17 -13.72
C SER A 229 -3.77 -21.60 -12.52
N GLU A 230 -2.46 -21.77 -12.70
CA GLU A 230 -1.52 -22.04 -11.63
C GLU A 230 -1.09 -20.79 -10.83
N TRP A 231 -1.55 -19.62 -11.25
CA TRP A 231 -1.39 -18.35 -10.56
C TRP A 231 -2.61 -18.06 -9.70
N THR A 232 -2.37 -17.52 -8.50
CA THR A 232 -3.42 -17.09 -7.59
C THR A 232 -3.53 -15.57 -7.63
N VAL A 233 -4.74 -15.04 -7.77
CA VAL A 233 -5.00 -13.60 -7.66
C VAL A 233 -4.75 -13.15 -6.22
N VAL A 234 -3.94 -12.13 -6.05
CA VAL A 234 -3.69 -11.47 -4.76
C VAL A 234 -4.62 -10.27 -4.60
N SER A 235 -4.76 -9.46 -5.64
CA SER A 235 -5.60 -8.26 -5.65
C SER A 235 -5.87 -7.80 -7.08
N GLU A 236 -7.02 -7.18 -7.28
CA GLU A 236 -7.51 -6.60 -8.54
C GLU A 236 -7.55 -5.07 -8.41
N ALA A 237 -7.87 -4.38 -9.52
CA ALA A 237 -7.95 -2.91 -9.59
C ALA A 237 -6.67 -2.20 -9.15
N ILE A 238 -5.52 -2.80 -9.44
CA ILE A 238 -4.20 -2.23 -9.19
C ILE A 238 -3.85 -1.27 -10.32
N VAL A 239 -3.58 -0.02 -9.97
CA VAL A 239 -3.20 1.03 -10.90
C VAL A 239 -1.78 1.51 -10.60
N PRO A 240 -0.85 1.46 -11.56
CA PRO A 240 0.50 1.98 -11.40
C PRO A 240 0.48 3.49 -11.12
N ILE A 241 1.44 3.97 -10.34
CA ILE A 241 1.58 5.42 -10.06
C ILE A 241 2.30 6.08 -11.23
N ASP A 242 1.87 7.26 -11.65
CA ASP A 242 2.60 8.07 -12.65
C ASP A 242 3.81 8.78 -12.05
N ASP A 243 4.87 8.93 -12.84
CA ASP A 243 6.11 9.65 -12.48
C ASP A 243 5.97 11.20 -12.42
N GLY A 244 4.73 11.71 -12.46
CA GLY A 244 4.42 13.13 -12.55
C GLY A 244 4.55 13.74 -13.94
N SER A 245 5.13 13.01 -14.91
CA SER A 245 5.13 13.36 -16.35
C SER A 245 4.00 12.69 -17.13
N GLY A 246 3.22 11.82 -16.45
CA GLY A 246 2.16 11.01 -17.05
C GLY A 246 2.64 9.66 -17.59
N SER A 247 3.86 9.24 -17.23
CA SER A 247 4.36 7.91 -17.55
C SER A 247 4.18 6.99 -16.33
N PRO A 248 3.59 5.79 -16.49
CA PRO A 248 3.41 4.87 -15.37
C PRO A 248 4.76 4.35 -14.89
N LEU A 249 4.97 4.37 -13.57
CA LEU A 249 6.08 3.68 -12.91
C LEU A 249 5.75 2.19 -12.80
N PRO A 250 6.75 1.30 -12.90
CA PRO A 250 6.51 -0.13 -12.71
C PRO A 250 6.04 -0.40 -11.28
N VAL A 251 5.02 -1.24 -11.12
CA VAL A 251 4.47 -1.63 -9.81
C VAL A 251 5.53 -2.29 -8.93
N PHE A 252 6.48 -3.01 -9.55
CA PHE A 252 7.64 -3.60 -8.89
C PHE A 252 8.92 -2.95 -9.41
N ALA A 253 9.79 -2.54 -8.50
CA ALA A 253 11.13 -2.08 -8.82
C ALA A 253 12.16 -2.68 -7.86
N LEU A 254 13.37 -2.94 -8.34
CA LEU A 254 14.46 -3.33 -7.45
C LEU A 254 14.87 -2.13 -6.58
N ASP A 255 15.04 -2.38 -5.29
CA ASP A 255 15.61 -1.45 -4.33
C ASP A 255 16.97 -2.00 -3.84
N GLY A 256 18.05 -1.53 -4.45
CA GLY A 256 19.38 -2.10 -4.24
C GLY A 256 19.49 -3.55 -4.75
N THR A 257 20.23 -4.41 -4.03
CA THR A 257 20.51 -5.79 -4.45
C THR A 257 19.50 -6.83 -3.95
N ARG A 258 18.77 -6.50 -2.88
CA ARG A 258 17.87 -7.41 -2.15
C ARG A 258 16.51 -6.79 -1.82
N GLY A 259 16.31 -5.55 -2.22
CA GLY A 259 15.07 -4.84 -1.97
C GLY A 259 14.11 -4.94 -3.12
N LEU A 260 12.83 -4.90 -2.77
CA LEU A 260 11.72 -4.74 -3.68
C LEU A 260 10.94 -3.51 -3.24
N ALA A 261 10.88 -2.51 -4.11
CA ALA A 261 9.99 -1.38 -3.99
C ALA A 261 8.65 -1.73 -4.66
N LEU A 262 7.57 -1.37 -3.98
CA LEU A 262 6.21 -1.44 -4.50
C LEU A 262 5.66 -0.02 -4.62
N SER A 263 4.97 0.25 -5.72
CA SER A 263 4.45 1.57 -6.04
C SER A 263 3.18 1.43 -6.87
N PHE A 264 2.02 1.50 -6.21
CA PHE A 264 0.72 1.38 -6.86
C PHE A 264 -0.39 2.10 -6.08
N THR A 265 -1.53 2.20 -6.71
CA THR A 265 -2.80 2.56 -6.07
C THR A 265 -3.80 1.43 -6.28
N VAL A 266 -4.82 1.35 -5.42
CA VAL A 266 -5.96 0.44 -5.61
C VAL A 266 -7.20 1.28 -5.87
N ASP A 267 -7.76 1.16 -7.07
CA ASP A 267 -8.94 1.92 -7.47
C ASP A 267 -10.21 1.35 -6.82
N GLY A 268 -10.95 2.22 -6.13
CA GLY A 268 -12.32 1.92 -5.71
C GLY A 268 -13.30 2.30 -6.82
N ALA A 269 -14.34 1.51 -7.04
CA ALA A 269 -15.32 1.72 -8.13
C ALA A 269 -15.94 3.14 -8.17
N SER A 270 -16.03 3.83 -7.03
CA SER A 270 -16.55 5.20 -6.94
C SER A 270 -15.86 6.10 -5.89
N GLY A 271 -14.72 5.68 -5.35
CA GLY A 271 -14.00 6.37 -4.26
C GLY A 271 -12.58 6.83 -4.65
N PRO A 272 -11.94 7.71 -3.86
CA PRO A 272 -10.55 8.11 -4.10
C PRO A 272 -9.62 6.91 -3.95
N ALA A 273 -8.65 6.78 -4.86
CA ALA A 273 -7.65 5.71 -4.84
C ALA A 273 -6.74 5.82 -3.61
N SER A 274 -6.35 4.68 -3.04
CA SER A 274 -5.41 4.62 -1.92
C SER A 274 -3.99 4.39 -2.43
N LEU A 275 -3.06 5.28 -2.07
CA LEU A 275 -1.66 5.22 -2.49
C LEU A 275 -0.84 4.29 -1.60
N PHE A 276 -0.15 3.33 -2.22
CA PHE A 276 0.75 2.40 -1.57
C PHE A 276 2.17 2.53 -2.14
N VAL A 277 3.08 2.99 -1.29
CA VAL A 277 4.51 3.02 -1.57
C VAL A 277 5.22 2.36 -0.41
N THR A 278 5.89 1.24 -0.66
CA THR A 278 6.68 0.53 0.35
C THR A 278 7.97 -0.01 -0.26
N THR A 279 8.97 -0.24 0.59
CA THR A 279 10.23 -0.87 0.24
C THR A 279 10.52 -1.96 1.26
N SER A 280 10.79 -3.18 0.80
CA SER A 280 11.20 -4.29 1.66
C SER A 280 12.57 -4.78 1.26
N THR A 281 13.44 -5.07 2.23
CA THR A 281 14.81 -5.59 1.97
C THR A 281 15.01 -6.93 2.66
N GLY A 282 15.58 -7.91 1.94
CA GLY A 282 15.90 -9.24 2.46
C GLY A 282 17.04 -9.27 3.50
N ARG A 283 16.89 -10.13 4.52
CA ARG A 283 17.82 -10.20 5.67
C ARG A 283 18.94 -11.23 5.55
N ALA A 284 18.83 -12.21 4.64
CA ALA A 284 19.80 -13.31 4.55
C ALA A 284 21.09 -12.89 3.80
N PRO A 285 22.23 -13.56 4.05
CA PRO A 285 23.48 -13.30 3.33
C PRO A 285 23.32 -13.52 1.82
N ASP A 286 23.94 -12.65 1.03
CA ASP A 286 23.82 -12.58 -0.42
C ASP A 286 24.25 -13.89 -1.11
N SER A 287 23.33 -14.46 -1.90
CA SER A 287 23.69 -15.43 -2.95
C SER A 287 23.00 -15.01 -4.23
N ASN A 288 23.58 -14.01 -4.90
CA ASN A 288 23.06 -13.36 -6.11
C ASN A 288 22.97 -14.30 -7.34
N VAL A 289 23.23 -15.59 -7.14
CA VAL A 289 23.26 -16.61 -8.18
C VAL A 289 22.45 -17.78 -7.66
N SER A 290 21.19 -17.85 -8.08
CA SER A 290 20.33 -18.97 -7.74
C SER A 290 19.68 -19.52 -9.00
N PRO A 291 20.38 -20.39 -9.75
CA PRO A 291 19.84 -20.99 -10.97
C PRO A 291 18.56 -21.80 -10.71
N GLN A 292 18.27 -22.16 -9.46
CA GLN A 292 17.03 -22.86 -9.12
C GLN A 292 15.78 -21.97 -9.20
N CYS A 293 15.91 -20.64 -9.13
CA CYS A 293 14.76 -19.71 -9.16
C CYS A 293 14.83 -18.68 -10.29
N PHE A 294 15.96 -18.56 -10.98
CA PHE A 294 16.24 -17.48 -11.92
C PHE A 294 16.67 -17.98 -13.28
#